data_AF-A0A529GDY3-F1
#
_entry.id   AF-A0A529GDY3-F1
#
_cell.length_a   1.000
_cell.length_b   1.000
_cell.length_c   1.000
_cell.angle_alpha   90.00
_cell.angle_beta   90.00
_cell.angle_gamma   90.00
#
_symmetry.space_group_name_H-M   'P 1'
#
loop_
_entity.id
_entity.type
_entity.pdbx_description
1 polymer ?
#
loop_
_entity_poly.entity_id
_entity_poly.type
_entity_poly.pdbx_seq_one_letter_code
_entity_poly.pdbx_strand_id
1 'polypeptide(L)'
;PHMSRAITVVILIQTIFLLSVYAEILVTTNGGPGYASTNLPFLVYQKALLEFKIGQASAGGVIAVILANIVAFFAMRAVGKNLDK
;
A
#
# COMPACT_ATOMS: atom_id res chain seq x y z
N PRO A 1 -10.34 17.74 21.24
CA PRO A 1 -9.36 16.86 21.94
C PRO A 1 -9.64 15.35 21.76
N HIS A 2 -10.86 14.86 22.05
CA HIS A 2 -11.17 13.42 21.99
C HIS A 2 -11.20 12.83 20.57
N MET A 3 -11.66 13.60 19.58
CA MET A 3 -11.66 13.20 18.16
C MET A 3 -10.25 13.03 17.59
N SER A 4 -9.24 13.71 18.14
CA SER A 4 -7.86 13.65 17.61
C SER A 4 -7.24 12.26 17.75
N ARG A 5 -7.56 11.55 18.84
CA ARG A 5 -7.12 10.15 19.03
C ARG A 5 -7.82 9.22 18.03
N ALA A 6 -9.14 9.35 17.86
CA ALA A 6 -9.89 8.55 16.91
C ALA A 6 -9.42 8.76 15.46
N ILE A 7 -9.20 10.01 15.04
CA ILE A 7 -8.70 10.34 13.69
C ILE A 7 -7.30 9.74 13.46
N THR A 8 -6.42 9.79 14.47
CA THR A 8 -5.08 9.19 14.37
C THR A 8 -5.15 7.69 14.12
N VAL A 9 -6.04 6.98 14.84
CA VAL A 9 -6.27 5.54 14.66
C VAL A 9 -6.86 5.22 13.28
N VAL A 10 -7.78 6.04 12.77
CA VAL A 10 -8.34 5.87 11.42
C VAL A 10 -7.26 6.07 10.35
N ILE A 11 -6.43 7.11 10.46
CA ILE A 11 -5.34 7.36 9.51
C ILE A 11 -4.35 6.20 9.47
N LEU A 12 -4.04 5.60 10.63
CA LEU A 12 -3.22 4.40 10.76
C LEU A 12 -3.78 3.21 10.00
N ILE A 13 -5.04 2.87 10.28
CA ILE A 13 -5.69 1.71 9.68
C ILE A 13 -5.78 1.93 8.16
N GLN A 14 -6.08 3.15 7.71
CA GLN A 14 -6.15 3.50 6.30
C GLN A 14 -4.79 3.45 5.59
N THR A 15 -3.69 3.85 6.26
CA THR A 15 -2.34 3.77 5.66
C THR A 15 -1.90 2.33 5.43
N ILE A 16 -2.33 1.39 6.28
CA ILE A 16 -2.10 -0.04 6.06
C ILE A 16 -3.00 -0.56 4.93
N PHE A 17 -4.29 -0.18 4.92
CA PHE A 17 -5.25 -0.64 3.92
C PHE A 17 -4.96 -0.13 2.50
N LEU A 18 -4.34 1.04 2.35
CA LEU A 18 -3.97 1.62 1.05
C LEU A 18 -3.02 0.70 0.24
N LEU A 19 -2.17 -0.08 0.91
CA LEU A 19 -1.30 -1.06 0.25
C LEU A 19 -2.08 -2.29 -0.26
N SER A 20 -3.30 -2.51 0.24
CA SER A 20 -4.20 -3.61 -0.16
C SER A 20 -5.20 -3.22 -1.26
N VAL A 21 -5.17 -1.97 -1.77
CA VAL A 21 -6.01 -1.47 -2.87
C VAL A 21 -5.54 -2.06 -4.23
N TYR A 22 -5.31 -3.36 -4.28
CA TYR A 22 -5.04 -4.10 -5.50
C TYR A 22 -6.35 -4.57 -6.14
N ALA A 23 -7.22 -5.18 -5.34
CA ALA A 23 -8.46 -5.79 -5.82
C ALA A 23 -9.40 -4.76 -6.46
N GLU A 24 -9.50 -3.58 -5.86
CA GLU A 24 -10.33 -2.48 -6.37
C GLU A 24 -9.85 -2.02 -7.76
N ILE A 25 -8.53 -1.80 -7.92
CA ILE A 25 -7.96 -1.43 -9.22
C ILE A 25 -8.23 -2.51 -10.26
N LEU A 26 -8.02 -3.78 -9.91
CA LEU A 26 -8.21 -4.91 -10.82
C LEU A 26 -9.64 -4.97 -11.36
N VAL A 27 -10.66 -4.87 -10.50
CA VAL A 27 -12.05 -5.05 -10.92
C VAL A 27 -12.68 -3.79 -11.53
N THR A 28 -12.23 -2.59 -11.16
CA THR A 28 -12.86 -1.34 -11.60
C THR A 28 -12.22 -0.70 -12.82
N THR A 29 -10.88 -0.70 -12.89
CA THR A 29 -10.13 0.04 -13.94
C THR A 29 -9.15 -0.83 -14.70
N ASN A 30 -8.81 -2.00 -14.16
CA ASN A 30 -7.75 -2.89 -14.64
C ASN A 30 -6.43 -2.11 -14.92
N GLY A 31 -6.12 -1.11 -14.08
CA GLY A 31 -4.91 -0.27 -14.19
C GLY A 31 -5.02 0.95 -15.12
N GLY A 32 -6.13 1.13 -15.81
CA GLY A 32 -6.32 2.17 -16.83
C GLY A 32 -6.87 3.52 -16.36
N PRO A 33 -7.02 4.51 -17.26
CA PRO A 33 -6.63 4.48 -18.67
C PRO A 33 -5.09 4.50 -18.83
N GLY A 34 -4.55 3.61 -19.66
CA GLY A 34 -3.11 3.37 -19.78
C GLY A 34 -2.55 2.75 -18.50
N TYR A 35 -1.86 3.56 -17.68
CA TYR A 35 -1.27 3.16 -16.39
C TYR A 35 -1.68 4.09 -15.23
N ALA A 36 -2.69 4.95 -15.43
CA ALA A 36 -3.03 6.02 -14.48
C ALA A 36 -3.48 5.50 -13.10
N SER A 37 -4.11 4.33 -13.06
CA SER A 37 -4.58 3.70 -11.82
C SER A 37 -3.63 2.61 -11.32
N THR A 38 -2.42 2.49 -11.85
CA THR A 38 -1.49 1.43 -11.47
C THR A 38 -0.75 1.75 -10.17
N ASN A 39 -0.67 0.78 -9.25
CA ASN A 39 0.14 0.86 -8.04
C ASN A 39 1.17 -0.29 -7.98
N LEU A 40 2.07 -0.28 -6.98
CA LEU A 40 3.12 -1.29 -6.86
C LEU A 40 2.57 -2.74 -6.90
N PRO A 41 1.54 -3.11 -6.11
CA PRO A 41 0.92 -4.42 -6.18
C PRO A 41 0.36 -4.78 -7.56
N PHE A 42 -0.32 -3.84 -8.22
CA PHE A 42 -0.86 -4.04 -9.56
C PHE A 42 0.26 -4.23 -10.60
N LEU A 43 1.38 -3.53 -10.44
CA LEU A 43 2.55 -3.69 -11.29
C LEU A 43 3.18 -5.09 -11.13
N VAL A 44 3.26 -5.62 -9.90
CA VAL A 44 3.71 -7.00 -9.66
C VAL A 44 2.78 -8.01 -10.33
N TYR A 45 1.46 -7.81 -10.23
CA TYR A 45 0.47 -8.61 -10.95
C TYR A 45 0.69 -8.60 -12.46
N GLN A 46 0.82 -7.40 -13.05
CA GLN A 46 1.03 -7.26 -14.49
C GLN A 46 2.33 -7.94 -14.95
N LYS A 47 3.43 -7.75 -14.20
CA LYS A 47 4.70 -8.41 -14.54
C LYS A 47 4.65 -9.93 -14.38
N ALA A 48 3.96 -10.44 -13.36
CA ALA A 48 3.89 -11.87 -13.08
C ALA A 48 2.95 -12.63 -14.03
N LEU A 49 1.72 -12.13 -14.21
CA LEU A 49 0.63 -12.87 -14.84
C LEU A 49 0.28 -12.41 -16.25
N LEU A 50 0.62 -11.16 -16.63
CA LEU A 50 0.35 -10.64 -17.98
C LEU A 50 1.60 -10.69 -18.87
N GLU A 51 2.76 -10.30 -18.33
CA GLU A 51 4.03 -10.28 -19.08
C GLU A 51 4.90 -11.53 -18.86
N PHE A 52 4.52 -12.42 -17.93
CA PHE A 52 5.30 -13.62 -17.55
C PHE A 52 6.77 -13.36 -17.15
N LYS A 53 7.06 -12.13 -16.68
CA LYS A 53 8.40 -11.71 -16.22
C LYS A 53 8.52 -11.91 -14.70
N ILE A 54 8.59 -13.18 -14.29
CA ILE A 54 8.61 -13.59 -12.88
C ILE A 54 9.77 -12.96 -12.10
N GLY A 55 10.95 -12.82 -12.71
CA GLY A 55 12.11 -12.18 -12.07
C GLY A 55 11.86 -10.71 -11.73
N GLN A 56 11.23 -9.94 -12.63
CA GLN A 56 10.88 -8.54 -12.38
C GLN A 56 9.75 -8.41 -11.36
N ALA A 57 8.76 -9.32 -11.41
CA ALA A 57 7.69 -9.36 -10.44
C ALA A 57 8.21 -9.67 -9.01
N SER A 58 9.15 -10.60 -8.89
CA SER A 58 9.79 -10.93 -7.62
C SER A 58 10.59 -9.76 -7.05
N ALA A 59 11.39 -9.08 -7.87
CA ALA A 59 12.09 -7.86 -7.46
C ALA A 59 11.11 -6.75 -7.01
N GLY A 60 10.01 -6.55 -7.74
CA GLY A 60 8.93 -5.65 -7.35
C GLY A 60 8.29 -6.04 -6.01
N GLY A 61 8.09 -7.33 -5.77
CA GLY A 61 7.58 -7.86 -4.51
C GLY A 61 8.51 -7.58 -3.32
N VAL A 62 9.81 -7.80 -3.48
CA VAL A 62 10.80 -7.49 -2.43
C VAL A 62 10.83 -5.99 -2.13
N ILE A 63 10.79 -5.14 -3.15
CA ILE A 63 10.74 -3.68 -2.99
C ILE A 63 9.46 -3.26 -2.25
N ALA A 64 8.31 -3.87 -2.58
CA ALA A 64 7.05 -3.60 -1.90
C ALA A 64 7.11 -3.95 -0.40
N VAL A 65 7.74 -5.08 -0.04
CA VAL A 65 7.93 -5.48 1.36
C VAL A 65 8.82 -4.49 2.12
N ILE A 66 9.92 -4.04 1.51
CA ILE A 66 10.82 -3.05 2.13
C ILE A 66 10.06 -1.74 2.39
N LEU A 67 9.34 -1.24 1.39
CA LEU A 67 8.52 -0.04 1.52
C LEU A 67 7.44 -0.19 2.60
N ALA A 68 6.77 -1.34 2.66
CA ALA A 68 5.75 -1.61 3.67
C ALA A 68 6.34 -1.55 5.09
N ASN A 69 7.55 -2.09 5.31
CA ASN A 69 8.23 -2.00 6.61
C ASN A 69 8.61 -0.56 6.98
N ILE A 70 9.07 0.23 6.01
CA ILE A 70 9.36 1.65 6.24
C ILE A 70 8.08 2.40 6.65
N VAL A 71 6.99 2.21 5.91
CA VAL A 71 5.69 2.82 6.23
C VAL A 71 5.20 2.36 7.60
N ALA A 72 5.28 1.07 7.91
CA ALA A 72 4.89 0.52 9.21
C ALA A 72 5.69 1.16 10.36
N PHE A 73 7.00 1.36 10.18
CA PHE A 73 7.85 2.03 11.17
C PHE A 73 7.39 3.48 11.43
N PHE A 74 7.12 4.25 10.38
CA PHE A 74 6.61 5.61 10.53
C PHE A 74 5.21 5.65 11.14
N ALA A 75 4.33 4.75 10.73
CA ALA A 75 2.99 4.61 11.28
C ALA A 75 3.07 4.32 12.79
N MET A 76 3.86 3.33 13.21
CA MET A 76 4.10 3.01 14.63
C MET A 76 4.64 4.21 15.41
N ARG A 77 5.60 4.95 14.86
CA ARG A 77 6.18 6.15 15.48
C ARG A 77 5.16 7.29 15.62
N ALA A 78 4.26 7.46 14.66
CA ALA A 78 3.18 8.44 14.73
C ALA A 78 2.14 8.05 15.80
N VAL A 79 1.85 6.76 16.01
CA VAL A 79 0.95 6.30 17.07
C VAL A 79 1.54 6.60 18.44
N GLY A 80 2.78 6.16 18.69
CA GLY A 80 3.41 6.27 20.00
C GLY A 80 3.47 7.71 20.48
N LYS A 81 3.81 8.65 19.59
CA LYS A 81 3.85 10.09 19.92
C LYS A 81 2.49 10.73 20.21
N ASN A 82 1.39 10.19 19.68
CA ASN A 82 0.03 10.73 19.87
C ASN A 82 -0.72 10.04 21.03
N LEU A 83 -0.21 8.92 21.54
CA LEU A 83 -0.78 8.20 22.69
C LEU A 83 -0.26 8.74 24.04
N ASP A 84 0.96 9.29 24.05
CA ASP A 84 1.60 9.88 25.24
C ASP A 84 1.09 11.30 25.62
N LYS A 85 0.05 11.81 24.94
CA LYS A 85 -0.62 13.09 25.25
C LYS A 85 -2.11 12.91 25.56
#